data_AF-A0A8S2RZI7-F1
#
_entry.id   AF-A0A8S2RZI7-F1
#
_cell.length_a   1.000
_cell.length_b   1.000
_cell.length_c   1.000
_cell.angle_alpha   90.00
_cell.angle_beta   90.00
_cell.angle_gamma   90.00
#
_symmetry.space_group_name_H-M   'P 1'
#
loop_
_entity.id
_entity.type
_entity.pdbx_description
1 polymer ?
#
loop_
_entity_poly.entity_id
_entity_poly.type
_entity_poly.pdbx_seq_one_letter_code
_entity_poly.pdbx_strand_id
1 'polypeptide(L)'
;PIITLTPANSSLSSPLQYRRSEAFSISSYIQLNCSDSLSNKNEWKISRCTSAICASQILLGQTIIATMSELYIPEQTLDYGTYQFTLTVRMFAAPQLSSSMSAYIQIIPSNIVVNLIRFGT
;
A
#
# COMPACT_ATOMS: atom_id res chain seq x y z
N PRO A 1 12.53 9.41 12.71
CA PRO A 1 12.44 9.15 11.26
C PRO A 1 11.26 9.92 10.67
N ILE A 2 11.47 10.67 9.60
CA ILE A 2 10.37 11.31 8.85
C ILE A 2 10.08 10.41 7.65
N ILE A 3 8.82 10.03 7.46
CA ILE A 3 8.37 9.14 6.39
C ILE A 3 7.39 9.91 5.52
N THR A 4 7.62 9.87 4.21
CA THR A 4 6.67 10.35 3.20
C THR A 4 6.38 9.22 2.24
N LEU A 5 5.09 8.95 2.01
CA LEU A 5 4.64 7.97 1.03
C LEU A 5 4.15 8.67 -0.24
N THR A 6 4.44 8.07 -1.38
CA THR A 6 3.96 8.47 -2.71
C THR A 6 3.28 7.27 -3.36
N PRO A 7 2.02 7.40 -3.78
CA PRO A 7 1.20 8.62 -3.79
C PRO A 7 0.77 9.07 -2.38
N ALA A 8 0.79 10.39 -2.15
CA ALA A 8 0.51 11.03 -0.87
C ALA A 8 -0.97 11.44 -0.73
N ASN A 9 -1.35 11.93 0.46
CA ASN A 9 -2.65 12.58 0.73
C ASN A 9 -3.88 11.69 0.51
N SER A 10 -3.81 10.44 0.93
CA SER A 10 -4.96 9.53 0.97
C SER A 10 -5.49 9.39 2.39
N SER A 11 -6.79 9.18 2.52
CA SER A 11 -7.44 8.91 3.80
C SER A 11 -8.52 7.84 3.62
N LEU A 12 -9.04 7.31 4.72
CA LEU A 12 -10.13 6.33 4.65
C LEU A 12 -11.39 6.90 3.97
N SER A 13 -11.67 8.20 4.15
CA SER A 13 -12.82 8.89 3.52
C SER A 13 -12.54 9.33 2.08
N SER A 14 -11.27 9.47 1.71
CA SER A 14 -10.82 9.85 0.37
C SER A 14 -9.65 8.96 -0.08
N PRO A 15 -9.90 7.66 -0.37
CA PRO A 15 -8.85 6.75 -0.82
C PRO A 15 -8.49 7.02 -2.28
N LEU A 16 -7.25 6.74 -2.65
CA LEU A 16 -6.82 6.76 -4.04
C LEU A 16 -7.41 5.56 -4.78
N GLN A 17 -7.89 5.75 -5.99
CA GLN A 17 -8.58 4.69 -6.73
C GLN A 17 -7.63 4.05 -7.74
N TYR A 18 -7.56 2.72 -7.70
CA TYR A 18 -6.88 1.89 -8.68
C TYR A 18 -7.82 0.78 -9.12
N ARG A 19 -7.86 0.49 -10.42
CA ARG A 19 -8.62 -0.63 -10.97
C ARG A 19 -7.94 -1.94 -10.57
N ARG A 20 -8.74 -2.99 -10.42
CA ARG A 20 -8.18 -4.33 -10.17
C ARG A 20 -7.28 -4.84 -11.30
N SER A 21 -7.46 -4.31 -12.52
CA SER A 21 -6.69 -4.70 -13.71
C SER A 21 -5.40 -3.89 -13.90
N GLU A 22 -5.02 -3.03 -12.97
CA GLU A 22 -3.77 -2.27 -13.04
C GLU A 22 -2.88 -2.61 -11.84
N ALA A 23 -1.58 -2.70 -12.11
CA ALA A 23 -0.58 -2.77 -11.06
C ALA A 23 -0.25 -1.36 -10.57
N PHE A 24 0.15 -1.25 -9.31
CA PHE A 24 0.56 0.02 -8.73
C PHE A 24 1.68 -0.18 -7.71
N SER A 25 2.41 0.88 -7.42
CA SER A 25 3.40 0.89 -6.36
C SER A 25 3.21 2.06 -5.41
N ILE A 26 3.61 1.81 -4.15
CA ILE A 26 3.71 2.82 -3.11
C ILE A 26 5.20 2.96 -2.81
N SER A 27 5.77 4.08 -3.21
CA SER A 27 7.14 4.45 -2.89
C SER A 27 7.18 5.21 -1.57
N SER A 28 8.30 5.08 -0.87
CA SER A 28 8.56 5.73 0.40
C SER A 28 9.89 6.45 0.36
N TYR A 29 9.89 7.66 0.89
CA TYR A 29 11.09 8.43 1.15
C TYR A 29 11.22 8.59 2.66
N ILE A 30 12.38 8.23 3.18
CA ILE A 30 12.66 8.16 4.62
C ILE A 30 13.84 9.07 4.90
N GLN A 31 13.61 10.11 5.70
CA GLN A 31 14.66 10.98 6.19
C GLN A 31 15.01 10.59 7.63
N LEU A 32 16.27 10.18 7.82
CA LEU A 32 16.85 9.89 9.12
C LEU A 32 17.76 11.06 9.50
N ASN A 33 17.49 11.69 10.64
CA ASN A 33 18.35 12.73 11.20
C ASN A 33 18.90 12.22 12.53
N CYS A 34 20.03 11.52 12.47
CA CYS A 34 20.65 10.86 13.61
C CYS A 34 22.18 10.97 13.50
N SER A 35 22.86 11.13 14.62
CA SER A 35 24.33 11.20 14.71
C SER A 35 25.01 9.82 14.66
N ASP A 36 24.24 8.74 14.85
CA ASP A 36 24.71 7.35 14.83
C ASP A 36 24.47 6.69 13.46
N SER A 37 24.20 5.38 13.42
CA SER A 37 24.02 4.65 12.16
C SER A 37 22.70 5.01 11.45
N LEU A 38 22.75 5.08 10.12
CA LEU A 38 21.58 5.20 9.23
C LEU A 38 20.85 3.86 8.99
N SER A 39 21.21 2.81 9.74
CA SER A 39 20.62 1.49 9.55
C SER A 39 19.21 1.43 10.12
N ASN A 40 18.26 1.01 9.29
CA ASN A 40 16.84 0.90 9.62
C ASN A 40 16.23 -0.42 9.11
N LYS A 41 15.12 -0.79 9.72
CA LYS A 41 14.26 -1.89 9.30
C LYS A 41 12.91 -1.32 8.87
N ASN A 42 12.50 -1.67 7.66
CA ASN A 42 11.25 -1.23 7.06
C ASN A 42 10.29 -2.41 6.99
N GLU A 43 9.09 -2.24 7.53
CA GLU A 43 8.05 -3.26 7.61
C GLU A 43 6.76 -2.72 6.98
N TRP A 44 6.31 -3.37 5.92
CA TRP A 44 5.03 -3.07 5.28
C TRP A 44 3.92 -3.95 5.87
N LYS A 45 2.74 -3.34 6.07
CA LYS A 45 1.52 -4.03 6.46
C LYS A 45 0.36 -3.57 5.61
N ILE A 46 -0.43 -4.52 5.11
CA ILE A 46 -1.66 -4.25 4.34
C ILE A 46 -2.84 -4.70 5.18
N SER A 47 -3.83 -3.83 5.35
CA SER A 47 -5.06 -4.14 6.08
C SER A 47 -6.27 -3.75 5.25
N ARG A 48 -7.25 -4.65 5.11
CA ARG A 48 -8.54 -4.34 4.51
C ARG A 48 -9.36 -3.51 5.48
N CYS A 49 -9.98 -2.47 4.94
CA CYS A 49 -10.85 -1.56 5.67
C CYS A 49 -12.32 -1.84 5.36
N THR A 50 -13.14 -1.73 6.38
CA THR A 50 -14.59 -1.52 6.26
C THR A 50 -14.87 -0.02 6.28
N SER A 51 -16.15 0.37 6.25
CA SER A 51 -16.58 1.79 6.26
C SER A 51 -16.06 2.60 7.45
N ALA A 52 -15.63 1.96 8.55
CA ALA A 52 -15.19 2.65 9.76
C ALA A 52 -13.84 2.17 10.32
N ILE A 53 -13.41 0.92 10.04
CA ILE A 53 -12.22 0.33 10.68
C ILE A 53 -11.37 -0.49 9.71
N CYS A 54 -10.06 -0.48 9.91
CA CYS A 54 -9.10 -1.33 9.20
C CYS A 54 -8.60 -2.41 10.17
N ALA A 55 -9.14 -3.62 10.08
CA ALA A 55 -8.87 -4.68 11.07
C ALA A 55 -8.36 -5.99 10.46
N SER A 56 -8.72 -6.29 9.21
CA SER A 56 -8.33 -7.54 8.57
C SER A 56 -6.98 -7.38 7.88
N GLN A 57 -5.92 -7.85 8.53
CA GLN A 57 -4.58 -7.85 7.94
C GLN A 57 -4.49 -8.88 6.82
N ILE A 58 -3.96 -8.46 5.68
CA ILE A 58 -3.62 -9.35 4.57
C ILE A 58 -2.18 -9.81 4.76
N LEU A 59 -1.97 -11.12 4.65
CA LEU A 59 -0.64 -11.70 4.61
C LEU A 59 0.01 -11.33 3.27
N LEU A 60 1.21 -10.74 3.34
CA LEU A 60 2.04 -10.49 2.16
C LEU A 60 2.43 -11.86 1.58
N GLY A 61 1.79 -12.24 0.48
CA GLY A 61 2.11 -13.46 -0.27
C GLY A 61 3.29 -13.25 -1.21
N GLN A 62 3.74 -14.33 -1.87
CA GLN A 62 4.87 -14.28 -2.81
C GLN A 62 4.66 -13.35 -4.01
N THR A 63 3.41 -12.96 -4.30
CA THR A 63 3.08 -12.05 -5.41
C THR A 63 3.29 -10.59 -5.05
N ILE A 64 3.22 -10.21 -3.78
CA ILE A 64 3.41 -8.83 -3.35
C ILE A 64 4.91 -8.60 -3.11
N ILE A 65 5.49 -7.67 -3.86
CA ILE A 65 6.93 -7.41 -3.78
C ILE A 65 7.13 -6.18 -2.87
N ALA A 66 7.75 -6.40 -1.71
CA ALA A 66 8.11 -5.34 -0.78
C ALA A 66 9.64 -5.20 -0.74
N THR A 67 10.14 -4.04 -1.11
CA THR A 67 11.54 -3.63 -0.93
C THR A 67 11.64 -2.68 0.26
N MET A 68 12.86 -2.18 0.54
CA MET A 68 13.06 -1.18 1.59
C MET A 68 12.27 0.10 1.30
N SER A 69 12.24 0.57 0.06
CA SER A 69 11.64 1.86 -0.29
C SER A 69 10.32 1.75 -1.03
N GLU A 70 9.93 0.58 -1.52
CA GLU A 70 8.78 0.43 -2.39
C GLU A 70 7.96 -0.81 -2.07
N LEU A 71 6.64 -0.67 -2.14
CA LEU A 71 5.69 -1.78 -2.11
C LEU A 71 4.99 -1.84 -3.47
N TYR A 72 5.20 -2.92 -4.22
CA TYR A 72 4.57 -3.17 -5.51
C TYR A 72 3.43 -4.17 -5.36
N ILE A 73 2.25 -3.77 -5.85
CA ILE A 73 1.04 -4.58 -5.90
C ILE A 73 0.74 -4.92 -7.36
N PRO A 74 0.92 -6.18 -7.78
CA PRO A 74 0.55 -6.61 -9.13
C PRO A 74 -0.97 -6.54 -9.34
N GLU A 75 -1.36 -6.48 -10.61
CA GLU A 75 -2.76 -6.59 -11.03
C GLU A 75 -3.42 -7.85 -10.46
N GLN A 76 -4.73 -7.77 -10.21
CA GLN A 76 -5.58 -8.87 -9.73
C GLN A 76 -5.20 -9.48 -8.37
N THR A 77 -4.19 -8.95 -7.68
CA THR A 77 -3.71 -9.46 -6.38
C THR A 77 -4.69 -9.17 -5.25
N LEU A 78 -5.30 -7.98 -5.25
CA LEU A 78 -6.26 -7.56 -4.25
C LEU A 78 -7.68 -7.63 -4.80
N ASP A 79 -8.60 -8.08 -3.96
CA ASP A 79 -10.04 -8.02 -4.23
C ASP A 79 -10.54 -6.56 -4.20
N TYR A 80 -11.79 -6.35 -4.62
CA TYR A 80 -12.44 -5.05 -4.48
C TYR A 80 -12.58 -4.62 -3.02
N GLY A 81 -12.47 -3.32 -2.79
CA GLY A 81 -12.59 -2.70 -1.47
C GLY A 81 -11.48 -1.71 -1.15
N THR A 82 -11.53 -1.15 0.05
CA THR A 82 -10.54 -0.17 0.54
C THR A 82 -9.51 -0.85 1.41
N TYR A 83 -8.26 -0.45 1.24
CA TYR A 83 -7.10 -1.00 1.94
C TYR A 83 -6.23 0.11 2.51
N GLN A 84 -5.72 -0.13 3.70
CA GLN A 84 -4.69 0.66 4.35
C GLN A 84 -3.34 -0.02 4.19
N PHE A 85 -2.38 0.73 3.66
CA PHE A 85 -1.00 0.33 3.50
C PHE A 85 -0.16 1.11 4.49
N THR A 86 0.40 0.43 5.48
CA THR A 86 1.20 1.06 6.53
C THR A 86 2.66 0.65 6.38
N LEU A 87 3.54 1.64 6.24
CA LEU A 87 4.97 1.46 6.38
C LEU A 87 5.37 1.82 7.80
N THR A 88 6.07 0.91 8.48
CA THR A 88 6.70 1.17 9.77
C THR A 88 8.21 1.12 9.61
N VAL A 89 8.89 2.18 10.00
CA VAL A 89 10.35 2.29 9.97
C VAL A 89 10.86 2.29 11.40
N ARG A 90 11.76 1.36 11.72
CA ARG A 90 12.44 1.28 13.01
C ARG A 90 13.93 1.44 12.82
N MET A 91 14.58 2.23 13.67
CA MET A 91 16.03 2.35 13.65
C MET A 91 16.69 1.16 14.36
N PHE A 92 17.79 0.63 13.81
CA PHE A 92 18.50 -0.48 14.45
C PHE A 92 19.22 -0.04 15.74
N ALA A 93 19.96 1.08 15.69
CA ALA A 93 20.71 1.60 16.84
C ALA A 93 19.80 2.11 17.97
N ALA A 94 18.56 2.49 17.65
CA ALA A 94 17.57 2.95 18.62
C ALA A 94 16.18 2.40 18.25
N PRO A 95 15.86 1.13 18.57
CA PRO A 95 14.60 0.49 18.20
C PRO A 95 13.35 1.19 18.74
N GLN A 96 13.53 1.95 19.84
CA GLN A 96 12.51 2.79 20.46
C GLN A 96 12.05 3.92 19.50
N LEU A 97 12.93 4.36 18.60
CA LEU A 97 12.65 5.38 17.61
C LEU A 97 12.04 4.72 16.36
N SER A 98 10.72 4.66 16.37
CA SER A 98 9.92 4.21 15.23
C SER A 98 9.02 5.31 14.71
N SER A 99 8.73 5.24 13.41
CA SER A 99 7.73 6.09 12.78
C SER A 99 6.91 5.23 11.83
N SER A 100 5.65 5.60 11.64
CA SER A 100 4.76 4.91 10.72
C SER A 100 4.00 5.91 9.88
N MET A 101 3.78 5.56 8.62
CA MET A 101 2.96 6.33 7.69
C MET A 101 2.00 5.39 6.97
N SER A 102 0.81 5.89 6.66
CA SER A 102 -0.21 5.11 5.96
C SER A 102 -0.68 5.78 4.68
N ALA A 103 -1.03 4.96 3.70
CA ALA A 103 -1.76 5.34 2.50
C ALA A 103 -3.03 4.48 2.38
N TYR A 104 -4.08 5.06 1.80
CA TYR A 104 -5.38 4.42 1.61
C TYR A 104 -5.68 4.31 0.12
N ILE A 105 -5.93 3.09 -0.34
CA ILE A 105 -6.22 2.79 -1.74
C ILE A 105 -7.51 1.97 -1.82
N GLN A 106 -8.37 2.32 -2.76
CA GLN A 106 -9.59 1.61 -3.10
C GLN A 106 -9.42 0.88 -4.42
N ILE A 107 -9.63 -0.43 -4.39
CA ILE A 107 -9.63 -1.27 -5.58
C ILE A 107 -11.04 -1.26 -6.17
N ILE A 108 -11.15 -0.74 -7.39
CA ILE A 108 -12.41 -0.55 -8.12
C ILE A 108 -12.49 -1.46 -9.36
N PRO A 109 -13.71 -1.79 -9.84
CA PRO A 109 -13.86 -2.45 -11.13
C PRO A 109 -13.38 -1.58 -12.29
N SER A 110 -13.05 -2.21 -13.42
CA SER A 110 -12.80 -1.47 -14.66
C SER A 110 -14.10 -0.89 -15.20
N ASN A 111 -14.03 0.30 -15.80
CA ASN A 111 -15.15 0.95 -16.48
C ASN A 111 -15.37 0.43 -17.92
N ILE A 112 -14.64 -0.62 -18.34
CA ILE A 112 -14.76 -1.20 -19.67
C ILE A 112 -16.02 -2.08 -19.73
N VAL A 113 -17.00 -1.64 -20.51
CA VAL A 113 -18.19 -2.45 -20.85
C VAL A 113 -17.85 -3.28 -22.09
N VAL A 114 -17.70 -4.59 -21.93
CA VAL A 114 -17.52 -5.50 -23.07
C VAL A 114 -18.87 -5.76 -23.71
N ASN A 115 -19.12 -5.19 -24.88
CA ASN A 115 -20.32 -5.49 -25.66
C ASN A 115 -20.04 -6.72 -26.52
N LEU A 116 -20.35 -7.91 -25.98
CA LEU A 116 -20.25 -9.17 -26.70
C LEU A 116 -21.38 -9.25 -27.72
N ILE A 117 -21.12 -8.79 -28.94
CA ILE A 117 -21.99 -9.08 -30.08
C ILE A 117 -21.96 -10.60 -30.30
N ARG A 118 -23.09 -11.26 -30.05
CA ARG A 118 -23.25 -12.67 -30.38
C ARG A 118 -23.25 -12.79 -31.91
N PHE A 119 -22.17 -13.26 -32.50
CA PHE A 119 -22.24 -13.85 -33.83
C PHE A 119 -22.99 -15.17 -33.69
N GLY A 120 -24.25 -15.18 -34.13
CA GLY A 120 -25.07 -16.37 -34.16
C GLY A 120 -24.43 -17.43 -35.05
N THR A 121 -24.32 -18.64 -34.52
CA THR A 121 -24.12 -19.88 -35.30
C THR A 121 -25.47 -20.54 -35.50
#